data_AF-A0A7G9L8G3-F1
#
_entry.id   AF-A0A7G9L8G3-F1
#
_cell.length_a   1.000
_cell.length_b   1.000
_cell.length_c   1.000
_cell.angle_alpha   90.00
_cell.angle_beta   90.00
_cell.angle_gamma   90.00
#
_symmetry.space_group_name_H-M   'P 1'
#
loop_
_entity.id
_entity.type
_entity.pdbx_description
1 polymer ?
#
loop_
_entity_poly.entity_id
_entity_poly.type
_entity_poly.pdbx_seq_one_letter_code
_entity_poly.pdbx_strand_id
1 'polypeptide(L)'
;MKDDTYLDVFDTEEKAVDHALWLNFKYRIAGITFGVIPGPKRNFAVCEQATLEEMENSFLDILPKDYSEISYRKLDVIRQDEELLPHWEKIAGMVSIMDGEILRFILETKIPLERIIRHELALRGFDKNHRWCGFNKAREIWTNEK
;
A
#
# COMPACT_ATOMS: atom_id res chain seq x y z
N MET A 1 -30.07 2.54 10.17
CA MET A 1 -29.68 2.94 8.81
C MET A 1 -28.20 3.26 8.88
N LYS A 2 -27.36 2.40 8.28
CA LYS A 2 -25.94 2.71 8.13
C LYS A 2 -25.86 3.69 6.97
N ASP A 3 -25.27 4.85 7.19
CA ASP A 3 -24.93 5.76 6.10
C ASP A 3 -23.90 5.05 5.21
N ASP A 4 -24.37 4.46 4.11
CA ASP A 4 -23.56 3.98 2.99
C ASP A 4 -22.93 5.19 2.30
N THR A 5 -22.05 5.87 3.02
CA THR A 5 -21.20 6.89 2.42
C THR A 5 -20.06 6.10 1.80
N TYR A 6 -20.09 5.93 0.48
CA TYR A 6 -19.06 5.28 -0.36
C TYR A 6 -17.70 6.03 -0.36
N LEU A 7 -17.44 6.80 0.71
CA LEU A 7 -16.40 7.79 0.83
C LEU A 7 -15.69 7.56 2.16
N ASP A 8 -14.47 7.02 2.09
CA ASP A 8 -13.59 6.96 3.25
C ASP A 8 -13.01 8.36 3.47
N VAL A 9 -13.30 8.97 4.62
CA VAL A 9 -12.92 10.36 4.92
C VAL A 9 -11.74 10.39 5.88
N PHE A 10 -10.76 11.24 5.58
CA PHE A 10 -9.52 11.39 6.33
C PHE A 10 -9.24 12.86 6.64
N ASP A 11 -8.72 13.14 7.83
CA ASP A 11 -8.39 14.51 8.24
C ASP A 11 -7.12 15.06 7.57
N THR A 12 -6.24 14.18 7.07
CA THR A 12 -4.97 14.55 6.45
C THR A 12 -4.87 14.04 5.02
N GLU A 13 -4.25 14.84 4.16
CA GLU A 13 -4.00 14.51 2.76
C GLU A 13 -3.14 13.24 2.64
N GLU A 14 -2.06 13.17 3.43
CA GLU A 14 -1.11 12.06 3.38
C GLU A 14 -1.77 10.71 3.67
N LYS A 15 -2.69 10.66 4.66
CA LYS A 15 -3.41 9.42 5.01
C LYS A 15 -4.40 9.02 3.92
N ALA A 16 -5.09 10.00 3.32
CA ALA A 16 -5.97 9.75 2.18
C ALA A 16 -5.19 9.20 0.97
N VAL A 17 -4.02 9.79 0.67
CA VAL A 17 -3.12 9.34 -0.41
C VAL A 17 -2.65 7.91 -0.15
N ASP A 18 -2.16 7.61 1.05
CA ASP A 18 -1.65 6.28 1.38
C ASP A 18 -2.77 5.22 1.33
N HIS A 19 -3.98 5.57 1.75
CA HIS A 19 -5.15 4.70 1.66
C HIS A 19 -5.58 4.46 0.21
N ALA A 20 -5.63 5.51 -0.61
CA ALA A 20 -5.96 5.39 -2.03
C ALA A 20 -4.94 4.52 -2.78
N LEU A 21 -3.63 4.67 -2.51
CA LEU A 21 -2.59 3.80 -3.07
C LEU A 21 -2.79 2.34 -2.68
N TRP A 22 -3.13 2.08 -1.41
CA TRP A 22 -3.43 0.75 -0.94
C TRP A 22 -4.66 0.13 -1.61
N LEU A 23 -5.75 0.89 -1.76
CA LEU A 23 -6.95 0.43 -2.44
C LEU A 23 -6.68 0.14 -3.92
N ASN A 24 -5.95 1.01 -4.62
CA ASN A 24 -5.51 0.77 -5.99
C ASN A 24 -4.69 -0.52 -6.12
N PHE A 25 -3.78 -0.80 -5.19
CA PHE A 25 -3.07 -2.09 -5.18
C PHE A 25 -4.00 -3.27 -4.88
N LYS A 26 -4.88 -3.16 -3.88
CA LYS A 26 -5.78 -4.24 -3.44
C LYS A 26 -6.78 -4.63 -4.51
N TYR A 27 -7.35 -3.66 -5.21
CA TYR A 27 -8.38 -3.86 -6.24
C TYR A 27 -7.83 -3.84 -7.68
N ARG A 28 -6.50 -3.85 -7.86
CA ARG A 28 -5.84 -3.88 -9.18
C ARG A 28 -6.34 -4.97 -10.13
N ILE A 29 -6.76 -6.12 -9.60
CA ILE A 29 -7.24 -7.26 -10.39
C ILE A 29 -8.68 -7.01 -10.88
N ALA A 30 -9.47 -6.28 -10.09
CA ALA A 30 -10.82 -5.89 -10.44
C ALA A 30 -10.84 -4.68 -11.39
N GLY A 31 -9.72 -3.99 -11.57
CA GLY A 31 -9.62 -2.81 -12.42
C GLY A 31 -10.35 -1.57 -11.85
N ILE A 32 -10.58 -1.57 -10.53
CA ILE A 32 -11.23 -0.45 -9.84
C ILE A 32 -10.15 0.56 -9.45
N THR A 33 -10.33 1.80 -9.89
CA THR A 33 -9.44 2.92 -9.58
C THR A 33 -10.03 3.75 -8.45
N PHE A 34 -9.18 4.06 -7.48
CA PHE A 34 -9.48 4.94 -6.35
C PHE A 34 -8.64 6.20 -6.45
N GLY A 35 -9.19 7.32 -5.99
CA GLY A 35 -8.47 8.58 -5.91
C GLY A 35 -8.98 9.46 -4.78
N VAL A 36 -8.29 10.58 -4.59
CA VAL A 36 -8.59 11.53 -3.50
C VAL A 36 -9.35 12.73 -4.05
N ILE A 37 -10.38 13.14 -3.34
CA ILE A 37 -11.18 14.35 -3.61
C ILE A 37 -11.24 15.26 -2.37
N PRO A 38 -11.47 16.57 -2.54
CA PRO A 38 -11.72 17.45 -1.41
C PRO A 38 -13.03 17.06 -0.70
N GLY A 39 -12.95 16.87 0.61
CA GLY A 39 -14.09 16.55 1.46
C GLY A 39 -14.86 17.80 1.93
N PRO A 40 -16.09 17.62 2.45
CA PRO A 40 -17.00 18.72 2.78
C PRO A 40 -16.55 19.59 3.97
N LYS A 41 -15.63 19.12 4.83
CA LYS A 41 -15.22 19.80 6.07
C LYS A 41 -13.71 20.11 6.11
N ARG A 42 -13.13 20.56 4.99
CA ARG A 42 -11.66 20.76 4.85
C ARG A 42 -10.84 19.50 5.16
N ASN A 43 -11.46 18.35 4.92
CA ASN A 43 -10.86 17.04 5.00
C ASN A 43 -10.69 16.48 3.59
N PHE A 44 -10.18 15.26 3.48
CA PHE A 44 -9.98 14.55 2.23
C PHE A 44 -10.87 13.31 2.20
N ALA A 45 -11.38 12.95 1.04
CA ALA A 45 -12.15 11.73 0.88
C ALA A 45 -11.54 10.86 -0.21
N VAL A 46 -11.55 9.55 -0.02
CA VAL A 46 -11.13 8.55 -1.00
C VAL A 46 -12.38 7.90 -1.59
N CYS A 47 -12.49 7.91 -2.91
CA CYS A 47 -13.61 7.30 -3.63
C CYS A 47 -13.17 6.52 -4.87
N GLU A 48 -14.09 5.66 -5.33
CA GLU A 48 -13.98 4.97 -6.61
C GLU A 48 -14.26 5.92 -7.78
N GLN A 49 -13.64 5.65 -8.93
CA GLN A 49 -13.86 6.40 -10.16
C GLN A 49 -15.35 6.41 -10.59
N ALA A 50 -16.09 5.32 -10.38
CA ALA A 50 -17.51 5.27 -10.71
C ALA A 50 -18.33 6.30 -9.91
N THR A 51 -18.07 6.43 -8.60
CA THR A 51 -18.70 7.45 -7.75
C THR A 51 -18.27 8.86 -8.15
N LEU A 52 -17.03 9.03 -8.60
CA LEU A 52 -16.52 10.31 -9.09
C LEU A 52 -17.25 10.78 -10.37
N GLU A 53 -17.50 9.85 -11.30
CA GLU A 53 -18.24 10.10 -12.55
C GLU A 53 -19.69 10.53 -12.27
N GLU A 54 -20.35 9.91 -11.29
CA GLU A 54 -21.69 10.32 -10.83
C GLU A 54 -21.71 11.73 -10.19
N MET A 55 -20.60 12.13 -9.57
CA MET A 55 -20.45 13.43 -8.92
C MET A 55 -19.94 14.54 -9.85
N GLU A 56 -19.70 14.24 -11.14
CA GLU A 56 -19.10 15.14 -12.14
C GLU A 56 -17.82 15.84 -11.63
N ASN A 57 -16.99 15.12 -10.88
CA ASN A 57 -15.79 15.66 -10.24
C ASN A 57 -14.51 15.04 -10.82
N SER A 58 -13.34 15.54 -10.43
CA SER A 58 -12.03 15.02 -10.84
C SER A 58 -11.18 14.69 -9.61
N PHE A 59 -10.37 13.64 -9.69
CA PHE A 59 -9.38 13.36 -8.66
C PHE A 59 -8.35 14.48 -8.56
N LEU A 60 -7.85 14.69 -7.34
CA LEU A 60 -6.67 15.50 -7.10
C LEU A 60 -5.43 14.79 -7.68
N ASP A 61 -4.61 15.51 -8.44
CA ASP A 61 -3.35 15.00 -8.99
C ASP A 61 -2.23 15.02 -7.93
N ILE A 62 -2.42 14.23 -6.87
CA ILE A 62 -1.55 14.19 -5.68
C ILE A 62 -1.04 12.79 -5.35
N LEU A 63 -1.48 11.76 -6.08
CA LEU A 63 -1.05 10.39 -5.86
C LEU A 63 0.39 10.19 -6.39
N PRO A 64 1.36 9.82 -5.54
CA PRO A 64 2.70 9.52 -6.02
C PRO A 64 2.71 8.20 -6.79
N LYS A 65 3.71 8.03 -7.65
CA LYS A 65 3.88 6.81 -8.45
C LYS A 65 4.17 5.57 -7.59
N ASP A 66 5.02 5.74 -6.58
CA ASP A 66 5.45 4.70 -5.65
C ASP A 66 6.07 5.33 -4.38
N TYR A 67 6.51 4.49 -3.44
CA TYR A 67 7.15 4.90 -2.18
C TYR A 67 8.69 4.87 -2.22
N SER A 68 9.32 4.84 -3.41
CA SER A 68 10.78 4.71 -3.52
C SER A 68 11.56 5.86 -2.87
N GLU A 69 10.95 7.05 -2.77
CA GLU A 69 11.54 8.26 -2.19
C GLU A 69 10.89 8.67 -0.85
N ILE A 70 10.32 7.71 -0.11
CA ILE A 70 9.71 8.00 1.20
C ILE A 70 10.74 8.60 2.18
N SER A 71 10.41 9.76 2.75
CA SER A 71 11.29 10.45 3.71
C SER A 71 11.10 9.94 5.15
N TYR A 72 12.14 10.07 5.99
CA TYR A 72 12.04 9.79 7.43
C TYR A 72 10.93 10.60 8.11
N ARG A 73 10.73 11.86 7.70
CA ARG A 73 9.63 12.69 8.22
C ARG A 73 8.26 12.06 7.93
N LYS A 74 8.04 11.53 6.72
CA LYS A 74 6.79 10.84 6.39
C LYS A 74 6.63 9.55 7.21
N LEU A 75 7.72 8.80 7.43
CA LEU A 75 7.70 7.63 8.31
C LEU A 75 7.33 8.01 9.75
N ASP A 76 7.86 9.12 10.28
CA ASP A 76 7.51 9.61 11.62
C ASP A 76 6.02 9.94 11.71
N VAL A 77 5.45 10.61 10.69
CA VAL A 77 4.01 10.91 10.63
C VAL A 77 3.18 9.62 10.65
N ILE A 78 3.52 8.65 9.80
CA ILE A 78 2.83 7.34 9.77
C ILE A 78 2.91 6.63 11.13
N ARG A 79 4.05 6.72 11.82
CA ARG A 79 4.29 6.03 13.10
C ARG A 79 3.64 6.72 14.30
N GLN A 80 3.31 8.01 14.18
CA GLN A 80 2.62 8.80 15.22
C GLN A 80 1.10 8.79 15.06
N ASP A 81 0.57 8.30 13.94
CA ASP A 81 -0.86 8.12 13.75
C ASP A 81 -1.43 7.21 14.85
N GLU A 82 -2.54 7.58 15.46
CA GLU A 82 -3.21 6.73 16.46
C GLU A 82 -3.96 5.58 15.80
N GLU A 83 -4.40 5.77 14.54
CA GLU A 83 -5.17 4.82 13.75
C GLU A 83 -4.42 4.49 12.45
N LEU A 84 -3.32 3.76 12.54
CA LEU A 84 -2.52 3.38 11.37
C LEU A 84 -3.36 2.62 10.34
N LEU A 85 -3.09 2.90 9.06
CA LEU A 85 -3.66 2.11 7.97
C LEU A 85 -3.19 0.64 8.10
N PRO A 86 -4.07 -0.36 7.91
CA PRO A 86 -3.76 -1.76 8.23
C PRO A 86 -2.54 -2.34 7.50
N HIS A 87 -2.20 -1.82 6.32
CA HIS A 87 -1.01 -2.26 5.59
C HIS A 87 0.28 -1.71 6.20
N TRP A 88 0.28 -0.45 6.62
CA TRP A 88 1.42 0.17 7.32
C TRP A 88 1.63 -0.44 8.70
N GLU A 89 0.56 -0.75 9.44
CA GLU A 89 0.65 -1.46 10.71
C GLU A 89 1.38 -2.80 10.56
N LYS A 90 1.01 -3.60 9.55
CA LYS A 90 1.65 -4.90 9.28
C LYS A 90 3.11 -4.76 8.85
N ILE A 91 3.42 -3.80 7.98
CA ILE A 91 4.79 -3.56 7.51
C ILE A 91 5.68 -3.12 8.69
N ALA A 92 5.23 -2.12 9.47
CA ALA A 92 5.99 -1.61 10.59
C ALA A 92 6.09 -2.64 11.73
N GLY A 93 5.02 -3.40 11.98
CA GLY A 93 4.98 -4.47 12.98
C GLY A 93 6.01 -5.56 12.69
N MET A 94 6.15 -5.98 11.43
CA MET A 94 7.15 -6.97 11.01
C MET A 94 8.58 -6.52 11.36
N VAL A 95 8.91 -5.24 11.14
CA VAL A 95 10.24 -4.68 11.44
C VAL A 95 10.42 -4.45 12.94
N SER A 96 9.37 -4.01 13.65
CA SER A 96 9.44 -3.61 15.06
C SER A 96 9.73 -4.76 16.02
N ILE A 97 9.36 -6.00 15.66
CA ILE A 97 9.63 -7.20 16.48
C ILE A 97 10.99 -7.84 16.17
N MET A 98 11.70 -7.38 15.14
CA MET A 98 12.98 -7.94 14.73
C MET A 98 14.09 -7.46 15.67
N ASP A 99 15.03 -8.36 15.99
CA ASP A 99 16.18 -8.02 16.83
C ASP A 99 17.03 -6.91 16.20
N GLY A 100 17.47 -5.96 17.03
CA GLY A 100 18.22 -4.79 16.58
C GLY A 100 19.57 -5.12 15.94
N GLU A 101 20.27 -6.17 16.38
CA GLU A 101 21.51 -6.64 15.75
C GLU A 101 21.23 -7.22 14.37
N ILE A 102 20.12 -7.92 14.20
CA ILE A 102 19.70 -8.44 12.89
C ILE A 102 19.41 -7.28 11.92
N LEU A 103 18.71 -6.24 12.38
CA LEU A 103 18.46 -5.04 11.57
C LEU A 103 19.77 -4.36 11.14
N ARG A 104 20.73 -4.20 12.07
CA ARG A 104 22.06 -3.65 11.74
C ARG A 104 22.83 -4.54 10.78
N PHE A 105 22.76 -5.86 10.96
CA PHE A 105 23.41 -6.82 10.07
C PHE A 105 22.85 -6.76 8.65
N ILE A 106 21.52 -6.65 8.49
CA ILE A 106 20.85 -6.45 7.20
C ILE A 106 21.40 -5.22 6.49
N LEU A 107 21.52 -4.10 7.21
CA LEU A 107 22.03 -2.84 6.66
C LEU A 107 23.52 -2.94 6.30
N GLU A 108 24.36 -3.40 7.23
CA GLU A 108 25.82 -3.48 7.06
C GLU A 108 26.21 -4.37 5.88
N THR A 109 25.59 -5.54 5.78
CA THR A 109 25.89 -6.52 4.74
C THR A 109 25.12 -6.29 3.43
N LYS A 110 24.23 -5.28 3.40
CA LYS A 110 23.39 -4.94 2.25
C LYS A 110 22.58 -6.14 1.76
N ILE A 111 21.95 -6.86 2.68
CA ILE A 111 21.11 -8.02 2.34
C ILE A 111 20.00 -7.56 1.38
N PRO A 112 19.84 -8.22 0.21
CA PRO A 112 18.81 -7.83 -0.75
C PRO A 112 17.43 -8.31 -0.29
N LEU A 113 16.76 -7.52 0.56
CA LEU A 113 15.44 -7.85 1.11
C LEU A 113 14.41 -8.15 0.02
N GLU A 114 14.46 -7.47 -1.12
CA GLU A 114 13.59 -7.75 -2.27
C GLU A 114 13.73 -9.20 -2.76
N ARG A 115 14.97 -9.72 -2.85
CA ARG A 115 15.21 -11.12 -3.28
C ARG A 115 14.65 -12.11 -2.27
N ILE A 116 14.74 -11.81 -0.97
CA ILE A 116 14.15 -12.63 0.08
C ILE A 116 12.62 -12.62 -0.05
N ILE A 117 12.00 -11.45 -0.21
CA ILE A 117 10.55 -11.31 -0.39
C ILE A 117 10.07 -12.10 -1.61
N ARG A 118 10.76 -11.98 -2.75
CA ARG A 118 10.44 -12.74 -3.98
C ARG A 118 10.57 -14.25 -3.78
N HIS A 119 11.59 -14.69 -3.03
CA HIS A 119 11.76 -16.10 -2.70
C HIS A 119 10.59 -16.62 -1.85
N GLU A 120 10.19 -15.88 -0.81
CA GLU A 120 9.03 -16.21 0.02
C GLU A 120 7.72 -16.26 -0.80
N LEU A 121 7.53 -15.34 -1.74
CA LEU A 121 6.38 -15.34 -2.65
C LEU A 121 6.38 -16.57 -3.58
N ALA A 122 7.54 -16.98 -4.11
CA ALA A 122 7.68 -18.19 -4.91
C ALA A 122 7.28 -19.46 -4.13
N LEU A 123 7.66 -19.54 -2.86
CA LEU A 123 7.32 -20.68 -2.00
C LEU A 123 5.82 -20.77 -1.69
N ARG A 124 5.07 -19.67 -1.85
CA ARG A 124 3.61 -19.65 -1.62
C ARG A 124 2.80 -20.15 -2.82
N GLY A 125 3.38 -20.29 -4.01
CA GLY A 125 2.68 -20.87 -5.18
C GLY A 125 1.68 -19.96 -5.90
N PHE A 126 1.71 -18.65 -5.66
CA PHE A 126 0.84 -17.65 -6.29
C PHE A 126 1.60 -16.77 -7.28
N ASP A 127 0.90 -16.23 -8.30
CA ASP A 127 1.44 -15.25 -9.24
C ASP A 127 1.36 -13.79 -8.72
N LYS A 128 1.76 -12.80 -9.55
CA LYS A 128 1.71 -11.35 -9.25
C LYS A 128 0.29 -10.83 -8.94
N ASN A 129 -0.74 -11.57 -9.34
CA ASN A 129 -2.15 -11.28 -9.12
C ASN A 129 -2.78 -12.17 -8.05
N HIS A 130 -1.96 -12.78 -7.19
CA HIS A 130 -2.43 -13.65 -6.10
C HIS A 130 -3.31 -14.81 -6.59
N ARG A 131 -3.12 -15.28 -7.82
CA ARG A 131 -3.78 -16.47 -8.36
C ARG A 131 -2.87 -17.67 -8.17
N TRP A 132 -3.43 -18.77 -7.66
CA TRP A 132 -2.68 -20.01 -7.49
C TRP A 132 -2.22 -20.54 -8.85
N CYS A 133 -0.92 -20.76 -9.00
CA CYS A 133 -0.31 -21.28 -10.23
C CYS A 133 0.65 -22.46 -9.98
N GLY A 134 0.80 -22.88 -8.72
CA GLY A 134 1.72 -23.95 -8.31
C GLY A 134 3.17 -23.46 -8.16
N PHE A 135 3.97 -24.23 -7.42
CA PHE A 135 5.31 -23.81 -6.97
C PHE A 135 6.30 -23.57 -8.12
N ASN A 136 6.30 -24.42 -9.15
CA ASN A 136 7.22 -24.27 -10.29
C ASN A 136 6.96 -22.98 -11.05
N LYS A 137 5.68 -22.69 -11.33
CA LYS A 137 5.32 -21.49 -12.08
C LYS A 137 5.50 -20.23 -11.25
N ALA A 138 5.15 -20.26 -9.97
CA ALA A 138 5.42 -19.16 -9.05
C ALA A 138 6.92 -18.85 -8.97
N ARG A 139 7.78 -19.87 -8.89
CA ARG A 139 9.24 -19.70 -8.91
C ARG A 139 9.70 -18.96 -10.16
N GLU A 140 9.30 -19.40 -11.36
CA GLU A 140 9.61 -18.67 -12.60
C GLU A 140 9.18 -17.20 -12.55
N ILE A 141 7.97 -16.91 -12.05
CA ILE A 141 7.44 -15.54 -12.01
C ILE A 141 8.25 -14.63 -11.10
N TRP A 142 8.64 -15.12 -9.92
CA TRP A 142 9.25 -14.30 -8.89
C TRP A 142 10.78 -14.26 -8.94
N THR A 143 11.44 -15.29 -9.50
CA THR A 143 12.91 -15.40 -9.53
C THR A 143 13.55 -15.14 -10.90
N ASN A 144 12.77 -14.92 -11.97
CA ASN A 144 13.33 -14.65 -13.30
C ASN A 144 13.74 -13.18 -13.56
N GLU A 145 13.64 -12.29 -12.57
CA GLU A 145 14.14 -10.92 -12.70
C GLU A 145 15.60 -10.85 -12.19
N LYS A 146 16.52 -10.43 -13.07
CA LYS A 146 17.98 -10.35 -12.85
C LYS A 146 18.36 -9.29 -11.81
#